data_AF-A0A2D4P6X6-F1
#
_entry.id   AF-A0A2D4P6X6-F1
#
_cell.length_a   1.000
_cell.length_b   1.000
_cell.length_c   1.000
_cell.angle_alpha   90.00
_cell.angle_beta   90.00
_cell.angle_gamma   90.00
#
_symmetry.space_group_name_H-M   'P 1'
#
loop_
_entity.id
_entity.type
_entity.pdbx_description
1 polymer ?
#
loop_
_entity_poly.entity_id
_entity_poly.type
_entity_poly.pdbx_seq_one_letter_code
_entity_poly.pdbx_strand_id
1 'polypeptide(L)'
;MLFPTCGLSRQALHLLYAFKSARKDSLLPLYATRWTSTVPRITTHYTVHPREKDKRWEGVSMERFAEEADVVIVGAGPAGLSAAIRLKQLASKHGKEIRVCLVEKAAQIGAHILSGACLEPRALEELFPDWKERGAPLHTTVTEDRFGILTKNYRIPVPILPGLPMVNHGNYIVRLGHFVSWLGEQAEALGVEVYPGYAAAEVLFNEDGSVKGIATNDVGIQKDGAPKGTFERG
;
A
#
# COMPACT_ATOMS: atom_id res chain seq x y z
N MET A 1 19.87 -2.12 63.06
CA MET A 1 18.86 -1.60 64.00
C MET A 1 17.53 -2.24 63.65
N LEU A 2 16.99 -3.06 64.56
CA LEU A 2 15.65 -3.64 64.48
C LEU A 2 14.61 -2.58 64.87
N PHE A 3 13.48 -2.53 64.17
CA PHE A 3 12.23 -1.94 64.66
C PHE A 3 11.05 -2.88 64.38
N PRO A 4 10.02 -2.92 65.25
CA PRO A 4 9.23 -4.12 65.54
C PRO A 4 7.84 -4.13 64.88
N THR A 5 7.23 -5.32 64.83
CA THR A 5 5.83 -5.56 64.46
C THR A 5 4.86 -5.13 65.57
N CYS A 6 3.86 -4.30 65.26
CA CYS A 6 2.77 -3.96 66.17
C CYS A 6 1.49 -4.72 65.77
N GLY A 7 0.93 -5.51 66.70
CA GLY A 7 -0.29 -6.28 66.52
C GLY A 7 -1.56 -5.45 66.72
N LEU A 8 -2.58 -5.69 65.88
CA LEU A 8 -3.89 -5.06 65.97
C LEU A 8 -4.73 -5.61 67.13
N SER A 9 -5.46 -4.72 67.81
CA SER A 9 -6.24 -5.01 69.02
C SER A 9 -7.58 -5.72 68.74
N ARG A 10 -8.08 -6.42 69.77
CA ARG A 10 -9.33 -7.24 69.75
C ARG A 10 -10.62 -6.49 69.39
N GLN A 11 -10.63 -5.16 69.30
CA GLN A 11 -11.81 -4.39 68.89
C GLN A 11 -12.05 -4.44 67.37
N ALA A 12 -11.03 -4.70 66.55
CA ALA A 12 -11.17 -4.77 65.09
C ALA A 12 -11.92 -6.04 64.60
N LEU A 13 -11.89 -7.14 65.36
CA LEU A 13 -12.56 -8.39 64.97
C LEU A 13 -14.09 -8.33 65.16
N HIS A 14 -14.61 -7.54 66.09
CA HIS A 14 -16.05 -7.48 66.35
C HIS A 14 -16.83 -6.72 65.26
N LEU A 15 -16.21 -5.74 64.60
CA LEU A 15 -16.80 -5.01 63.47
C LEU A 15 -16.87 -5.85 62.18
N LEU A 16 -15.95 -6.81 62.00
CA LEU A 16 -15.92 -7.70 60.84
C LEU A 16 -17.04 -8.75 60.85
N TYR A 17 -17.55 -9.14 62.03
CA TYR A 17 -18.65 -10.10 62.14
C TYR A 17 -20.03 -9.45 61.90
N ALA A 18 -20.23 -8.21 62.34
CA ALA A 18 -21.49 -7.48 62.12
C ALA A 18 -21.74 -7.19 60.62
N PHE A 19 -20.69 -6.96 59.83
CA PHE A 19 -20.82 -6.72 58.39
C PHE A 19 -21.12 -7.98 57.56
N LYS A 20 -20.89 -9.19 58.10
CA LYS A 20 -21.19 -10.45 57.39
C LYS A 20 -22.64 -10.91 57.53
N SER A 21 -23.39 -10.41 58.51
CA SER A 21 -24.77 -10.84 58.74
C SER A 21 -25.82 -10.08 57.90
N ALA A 22 -25.49 -8.90 57.38
CA ALA A 22 -26.44 -8.04 56.66
C ALA A 22 -26.52 -8.29 55.13
N ARG A 23 -25.88 -9.35 54.61
CA ARG A 23 -25.80 -9.66 53.17
C ARG A 23 -26.67 -10.85 52.73
N LYS A 24 -27.64 -11.30 53.54
CA LYS A 24 -28.40 -12.52 53.23
C LYS A 24 -29.79 -12.31 52.64
N ASP A 25 -30.38 -11.11 52.72
CA ASP A 25 -31.77 -10.92 52.30
C ASP A 25 -31.92 -9.71 51.36
N SER A 26 -31.72 -9.93 50.06
CA SER A 26 -32.33 -9.15 48.96
C SER A 26 -31.99 -9.80 47.61
N LEU A 27 -32.53 -11.00 47.40
CA LEU A 27 -32.59 -11.62 46.08
C LEU A 27 -33.76 -11.01 45.29
N LEU A 28 -33.49 -9.99 44.50
CA LEU A 28 -34.29 -9.70 43.31
C LEU A 28 -33.59 -10.38 42.13
N PRO A 29 -34.29 -11.16 41.28
CA PRO A 29 -33.70 -11.66 40.06
C PRO A 29 -33.52 -10.45 39.13
N LEU A 30 -32.32 -9.87 39.14
CA LEU A 30 -31.85 -9.03 38.05
C LEU A 30 -31.97 -9.88 36.79
N TYR A 31 -32.99 -9.59 35.99
CA TYR A 31 -33.07 -10.00 34.60
C TYR A 31 -31.69 -9.71 34.00
N ALA A 32 -30.92 -10.77 33.74
CA ALA A 32 -29.71 -10.67 32.97
C ALA A 32 -30.15 -10.29 31.55
N THR A 33 -30.28 -9.00 31.29
CA THR A 33 -30.30 -8.47 29.95
C THR A 33 -28.99 -8.95 29.35
N ARG A 34 -29.08 -9.97 28.51
CA ARG A 34 -27.94 -10.48 27.74
C ARG A 34 -27.51 -9.31 26.87
N TRP A 35 -26.54 -8.54 27.35
CA TRP A 35 -25.83 -7.57 26.53
C TRP A 35 -25.20 -8.40 25.42
N THR A 36 -25.88 -8.50 24.29
CA THR A 36 -25.21 -8.84 23.04
C THR A 36 -24.27 -7.68 22.79
N SER A 37 -23.04 -7.75 23.31
CA SER A 37 -21.99 -6.86 22.86
C SER A 37 -21.72 -7.26 21.43
N THR A 38 -22.46 -6.66 20.50
CA THR A 38 -22.14 -6.73 19.08
C THR A 38 -20.88 -5.90 18.91
N VAL A 39 -19.74 -6.53 19.22
CA VAL A 39 -18.44 -5.98 18.85
C VAL A 39 -18.46 -5.78 17.33
N PRO A 40 -18.12 -4.60 16.83
CA PRO A 40 -18.16 -4.35 15.40
C PRO A 40 -17.21 -5.33 14.72
N ARG A 41 -17.70 -6.00 13.67
CA ARG A 41 -16.86 -6.88 12.87
C ARG A 41 -15.91 -6.00 12.05
N ILE A 42 -14.64 -5.98 12.45
CA ILE A 42 -13.62 -5.13 11.84
C ILE A 42 -13.29 -5.60 10.42
N THR A 43 -13.27 -6.92 10.20
CA THR A 43 -12.88 -7.53 8.93
C THR A 43 -14.08 -8.07 8.18
N THR A 44 -14.28 -7.55 6.98
CA THR A 44 -15.41 -7.86 6.08
C THR A 44 -14.95 -8.10 4.64
N HIS A 45 -13.65 -7.93 4.36
CA HIS A 45 -13.09 -8.04 3.02
C HIS A 45 -13.22 -9.46 2.46
N TYR A 46 -13.52 -9.57 1.17
CA TYR A 46 -13.86 -10.83 0.51
C TYR A 46 -12.71 -11.83 0.42
N THR A 47 -11.47 -11.36 0.54
CA THR A 47 -10.28 -12.22 0.62
C THR A 47 -10.20 -12.99 1.93
N VAL A 48 -10.84 -12.50 3.00
CA VAL A 48 -10.93 -13.18 4.30
C VAL A 48 -12.29 -13.87 4.48
N HIS A 49 -13.35 -13.25 3.95
CA HIS A 49 -14.71 -13.75 4.00
C HIS A 49 -15.26 -13.93 2.57
N PRO A 50 -15.03 -15.10 1.95
CA PRO A 50 -15.42 -15.35 0.56
C PRO A 50 -16.91 -15.09 0.35
N ARG A 51 -17.22 -14.34 -0.72
CA ARG A 51 -18.58 -13.89 -1.04
C ARG A 51 -19.52 -15.05 -1.36
N GLU A 52 -18.98 -16.12 -1.95
CA GLU A 52 -19.71 -17.36 -2.24
C GLU A 52 -20.32 -18.02 -1.00
N LYS A 53 -19.75 -17.76 0.18
CA LYS A 53 -20.23 -18.30 1.46
C LYS A 53 -21.23 -17.35 2.15
N ASP A 54 -21.50 -16.19 1.58
CA ASP A 54 -22.35 -15.16 2.14
C ASP A 54 -23.66 -15.06 1.34
N LYS A 55 -24.78 -15.36 2.01
CA LYS A 55 -26.12 -15.35 1.42
C LYS A 55 -26.50 -14.00 0.80
N ARG A 56 -25.87 -12.89 1.23
CA ARG A 56 -26.11 -11.55 0.66
C ARG A 56 -25.68 -11.42 -0.80
N TRP A 57 -24.85 -12.35 -1.29
CA TRP A 57 -24.36 -12.39 -2.66
C TRP A 57 -25.16 -13.35 -3.56
N GLU A 58 -26.18 -14.01 -3.02
CA GLU A 58 -27.04 -14.91 -3.80
C GLU A 58 -27.77 -14.14 -4.90
N GLY A 59 -27.69 -14.63 -6.14
CA GLY A 59 -28.28 -13.99 -7.32
C GLY A 59 -27.48 -12.83 -7.92
N VAL A 60 -26.34 -12.45 -7.35
CA VAL A 60 -25.44 -11.45 -7.94
C VAL A 60 -24.60 -12.09 -9.04
N SER A 61 -24.62 -11.52 -10.25
CA SER A 61 -23.74 -11.98 -11.33
C SER A 61 -22.28 -11.66 -11.00
N MET A 62 -21.41 -12.66 -11.16
CA MET A 62 -19.96 -12.56 -10.91
C MET A 62 -19.13 -12.57 -12.21
N GLU A 63 -19.81 -12.49 -13.36
CA GLU A 63 -19.19 -12.40 -14.69
C GLU A 63 -18.31 -11.15 -14.80
N ARG A 64 -17.18 -11.30 -15.51
CA ARG A 64 -16.21 -10.23 -15.76
C ARG A 64 -16.08 -10.01 -17.25
N PHE A 65 -15.94 -8.77 -17.66
CA PHE A 65 -15.42 -8.47 -18.99
C PHE A 65 -13.92 -8.75 -19.01
N ALA A 66 -13.44 -9.32 -20.11
CA ALA A 66 -12.04 -9.65 -20.28
C ALA A 66 -11.49 -8.91 -21.50
N GLU A 67 -10.25 -8.46 -21.38
CA GLU A 67 -9.47 -7.94 -22.50
C GLU A 67 -8.17 -8.73 -22.63
N GLU A 68 -7.67 -8.85 -23.87
CA GLU A 68 -6.43 -9.55 -24.19
C GLU A 68 -5.31 -8.55 -24.47
N ALA A 69 -4.14 -8.77 -23.89
CA ALA A 69 -2.93 -7.99 -24.16
C ALA A 69 -1.73 -8.93 -24.22
N ASP A 70 -0.70 -8.55 -24.96
CA ASP A 70 0.54 -9.33 -25.03
C ASP A 70 1.33 -9.23 -23.72
N VAL A 71 1.30 -8.04 -23.10
CA VAL A 71 1.96 -7.78 -21.82
C VAL A 71 1.06 -6.92 -20.93
N VAL A 72 0.83 -7.38 -19.71
CA VAL A 72 0.17 -6.61 -18.64
C VAL A 72 1.18 -6.26 -17.56
N ILE A 73 1.31 -4.97 -17.24
CA ILE A 73 2.21 -4.45 -16.22
C ILE A 73 1.40 -3.91 -15.05
N VAL A 74 1.73 -4.36 -13.83
CA VAL A 74 1.06 -3.91 -12.61
C VAL A 74 1.93 -2.89 -11.89
N GLY A 75 1.50 -1.63 -11.89
CA GLY A 75 2.11 -0.49 -11.20
C GLY A 75 2.85 0.46 -12.14
N ALA A 76 2.43 1.73 -12.14
CA ALA A 76 3.06 2.82 -12.88
C ALA A 76 4.19 3.48 -12.07
N GLY A 77 5.04 2.67 -11.44
CA GLY A 77 6.28 3.15 -10.85
C GLY A 77 7.37 3.37 -11.92
N PRO A 78 8.55 3.86 -11.52
CA PRO A 78 9.67 4.01 -12.46
C PRO A 78 10.02 2.69 -13.15
N ALA A 79 9.94 1.56 -12.44
CA ALA A 79 10.21 0.24 -13.00
C ALA A 79 9.16 -0.19 -14.05
N GLY A 80 7.86 -0.11 -13.72
CA GLY A 80 6.79 -0.52 -14.61
C GLY A 80 6.73 0.33 -15.87
N LEU A 81 6.86 1.65 -15.73
CA LEU A 81 6.92 2.56 -16.89
C LEU A 81 8.18 2.32 -17.73
N SER A 82 9.35 2.11 -17.12
CA SER A 82 10.57 1.78 -17.87
C SER A 82 10.42 0.50 -18.69
N ALA A 83 9.79 -0.53 -18.11
CA ALA A 83 9.51 -1.78 -18.82
C ALA A 83 8.53 -1.56 -19.98
N ALA A 84 7.43 -0.84 -19.76
CA ALA A 84 6.43 -0.55 -20.79
C ALA A 84 7.04 0.23 -21.98
N ILE A 85 7.78 1.28 -21.67
CA ILE A 85 8.49 2.13 -22.63
C ILE A 85 9.48 1.29 -23.43
N ARG A 86 10.34 0.52 -22.77
CA ARG A 86 11.35 -0.28 -23.44
C ARG A 86 10.73 -1.35 -24.34
N LEU A 87 9.62 -1.97 -23.93
CA LEU A 87 8.88 -2.92 -24.74
C LEU A 87 8.37 -2.26 -26.03
N LYS A 88 7.74 -1.09 -25.95
CA LYS A 88 7.28 -0.36 -27.15
C LYS A 88 8.42 0.13 -28.04
N GLN A 89 9.52 0.62 -27.46
CA GLN A 89 10.73 0.97 -28.23
C GLN A 89 11.29 -0.23 -28.99
N LEU A 90 11.39 -1.40 -28.34
CA LEU A 90 11.88 -2.63 -28.96
C LEU A 90 10.91 -3.14 -30.05
N ALA A 91 9.60 -3.08 -29.80
CA ALA A 91 8.59 -3.47 -30.77
C ALA A 91 8.68 -2.61 -32.04
N SER A 92 8.72 -1.29 -31.88
CA SER A 92 8.89 -0.34 -32.98
C SER A 92 10.20 -0.59 -33.74
N LYS A 93 11.32 -0.78 -33.04
CA LYS A 93 12.62 -1.07 -33.66
C LYS A 93 12.61 -2.34 -34.52
N HIS A 94 11.85 -3.36 -34.14
CA HIS A 94 11.78 -4.63 -34.86
C HIS A 94 10.53 -4.74 -35.76
N GLY A 95 9.77 -3.66 -35.96
CA GLY A 95 8.57 -3.66 -36.78
C GLY A 95 7.49 -4.61 -36.29
N LYS A 96 7.39 -4.80 -34.97
CA LYS A 96 6.36 -5.62 -34.32
C LYS A 96 5.31 -4.74 -33.66
N GLU A 97 4.07 -5.18 -33.72
CA GLU A 97 3.00 -4.62 -32.90
C GLU A 97 2.82 -5.49 -31.66
N ILE A 98 2.82 -4.85 -30.50
CA ILE A 98 2.49 -5.48 -29.22
C ILE A 98 1.54 -4.58 -28.46
N ARG A 99 0.53 -5.18 -27.82
CA ARG A 99 -0.39 -4.52 -26.91
C ARG A 99 0.17 -4.60 -25.50
N VAL A 100 0.51 -3.45 -24.93
CA VAL A 100 1.06 -3.33 -23.58
C VAL A 100 0.08 -2.52 -22.75
N CYS A 101 -0.53 -3.17 -21.76
CA CYS A 101 -1.45 -2.54 -20.82
C CYS A 101 -0.76 -2.36 -19.48
N LEU A 102 -0.86 -1.17 -18.89
CA LEU A 102 -0.29 -0.85 -17.60
C LEU A 102 -1.40 -0.36 -16.67
N VAL A 103 -1.58 -1.04 -15.54
CA VAL A 103 -2.58 -0.67 -14.53
C VAL A 103 -1.92 -0.02 -13.32
N GLU A 104 -2.51 1.06 -12.80
CA GLU A 104 -2.03 1.76 -11.61
C GLU A 104 -3.19 2.05 -10.66
N LYS A 105 -2.99 1.76 -9.37
CA LYS A 105 -4.00 1.99 -8.33
C LYS A 105 -4.25 3.47 -8.06
N ALA A 106 -3.22 4.31 -8.17
CA ALA A 106 -3.34 5.74 -7.97
C ALA A 106 -4.30 6.36 -8.99
N ALA A 107 -5.13 7.31 -8.55
CA ALA A 107 -6.08 7.99 -9.43
C ALA A 107 -5.41 8.71 -10.61
N GLN A 108 -4.13 9.05 -10.47
CA GLN A 108 -3.27 9.61 -11.50
C GLN A 108 -1.85 9.06 -11.34
N ILE A 109 -1.11 8.99 -12.43
CA ILE A 109 0.29 8.52 -12.44
C ILE A 109 1.13 9.44 -11.53
N GLY A 110 1.97 8.84 -10.70
CA GLY A 110 2.79 9.58 -9.73
C GLY A 110 2.12 9.88 -8.38
N ALA A 111 0.80 9.78 -8.24
CA ALA A 111 0.11 10.21 -7.02
C ALA A 111 0.35 9.32 -5.79
N HIS A 112 0.75 8.05 -5.98
CA HIS A 112 1.19 7.15 -4.91
C HIS A 112 2.72 7.03 -4.80
N ILE A 113 3.48 7.84 -5.54
CA ILE A 113 4.94 7.80 -5.50
C ILE A 113 5.45 8.66 -4.35
N LEU A 114 6.26 8.05 -3.48
CA LEU A 114 6.89 8.72 -2.34
C LEU A 114 8.37 8.37 -2.28
N SER A 115 9.24 9.39 -2.34
CA SER A 115 10.69 9.24 -2.17
C SER A 115 11.34 10.60 -1.87
N GLY A 116 12.43 10.60 -1.11
CA GLY A 116 13.34 11.75 -1.01
C GLY A 116 14.28 11.90 -2.21
N ALA A 117 14.30 10.89 -3.08
CA ALA A 117 14.92 10.79 -4.40
C ALA A 117 16.16 11.65 -4.70
N CYS A 118 17.33 11.03 -4.48
CA CYS A 118 18.54 11.29 -5.23
C CYS A 118 18.64 10.25 -6.35
N LEU A 119 18.52 10.67 -7.60
CA LEU A 119 18.42 9.82 -8.78
C LEU A 119 19.77 9.75 -9.52
N GLU A 120 20.28 8.53 -9.68
CA GLU A 120 21.41 8.26 -10.58
C GLU A 120 20.87 8.12 -12.02
N PRO A 121 21.40 8.89 -12.99
CA PRO A 121 20.73 9.08 -14.27
C PRO A 121 20.98 7.96 -15.30
N ARG A 122 21.87 7.00 -15.05
CA ARG A 122 22.37 6.06 -16.08
C ARG A 122 21.27 5.24 -16.72
N ALA A 123 20.35 4.70 -15.92
CA ALA A 123 19.24 3.91 -16.44
C ALA A 123 18.26 4.78 -17.25
N LEU A 124 18.08 6.04 -16.87
CA LEU A 124 17.29 7.00 -17.64
C LEU A 124 17.99 7.34 -18.96
N GLU A 125 19.29 7.60 -18.94
CA GLU A 125 20.10 7.86 -20.13
C GLU A 125 20.11 6.68 -21.10
N GLU A 126 20.08 5.44 -20.58
CA GLU A 126 19.92 4.25 -21.42
C GLU A 126 18.52 4.16 -22.04
N LEU A 127 17.47 4.57 -21.30
CA LEU A 127 16.07 4.53 -21.77
C LEU A 127 15.72 5.66 -22.73
N PHE A 128 16.22 6.85 -22.46
CA PHE A 128 16.06 8.07 -23.23
C PHE A 128 17.39 8.84 -23.23
N PRO A 129 18.29 8.58 -24.19
CA PRO A 129 19.52 9.35 -24.32
C PRO A 129 19.27 10.86 -24.48
N ASP A 130 18.10 11.22 -25.03
CA ASP A 130 17.59 12.57 -25.30
C ASP A 130 16.67 13.10 -24.17
N TRP A 131 16.72 12.55 -22.95
CA TRP A 131 15.80 12.92 -21.86
C TRP A 131 15.78 14.42 -21.53
N LYS A 132 16.92 15.12 -21.71
CA LYS A 132 17.04 16.57 -21.47
C LYS A 132 16.20 17.36 -22.46
N GLU A 133 16.26 16.98 -23.74
CA GLU A 133 15.56 17.64 -24.84
C GLU A 133 14.06 17.36 -24.77
N ARG A 134 13.69 16.18 -24.26
CA ARG A 134 12.30 15.79 -23.93
C ARG A 134 11.73 16.46 -22.68
N GLY A 135 12.52 17.27 -21.97
CA GLY A 135 12.06 18.03 -20.81
C GLY A 135 11.85 17.21 -19.55
N ALA A 136 12.62 16.11 -19.33
CA ALA A 136 12.50 15.38 -18.07
C ALA A 136 12.80 16.28 -16.85
N PRO A 137 12.06 16.15 -15.73
CA PRO A 137 12.10 17.10 -14.62
C PRO A 137 13.29 16.90 -13.66
N LEU A 138 14.51 16.78 -14.21
CA LEU A 138 15.77 16.64 -13.49
C LEU A 138 16.54 17.98 -13.52
N HIS A 139 16.10 18.95 -12.72
CA HIS A 139 16.63 20.32 -12.75
C HIS A 139 17.73 20.58 -11.71
N THR A 140 17.84 19.74 -10.68
CA THR A 140 18.70 20.00 -9.52
C THR A 140 19.83 18.97 -9.46
N THR A 141 21.00 19.31 -9.99
CA THR A 141 22.21 18.48 -9.84
C THR A 141 22.72 18.50 -8.40
N VAL A 142 23.18 17.36 -7.88
CA VAL A 142 23.82 17.31 -6.56
C VAL A 142 25.17 18.01 -6.60
N THR A 143 25.34 19.04 -5.78
CA THR A 143 26.59 19.83 -5.69
C THR A 143 27.41 19.52 -4.44
N GLU A 144 26.76 19.04 -3.37
CA GLU A 144 27.41 18.79 -2.09
C GLU A 144 26.71 17.63 -1.37
N ASP A 145 27.51 16.70 -0.84
CA ASP A 145 27.05 15.64 0.05
C ASP A 145 27.53 15.91 1.49
N ARG A 146 26.63 15.71 2.47
CA ARG A 146 26.99 15.83 3.90
C ARG A 146 26.43 14.66 4.69
N PHE A 147 27.30 13.98 5.44
CA PHE A 147 26.93 12.92 6.36
C PHE A 147 27.26 13.31 7.80
N GLY A 148 26.51 12.78 8.76
CA GLY A 148 26.77 13.09 10.16
C GLY A 148 25.96 12.25 11.13
N ILE A 149 26.48 12.09 12.33
CA ILE A 149 25.87 11.37 13.44
C ILE A 149 25.23 12.40 14.36
N LEU A 150 23.95 12.21 14.67
CA LEU A 150 23.19 13.11 15.55
C LEU A 150 23.22 12.59 16.98
N THR A 151 23.43 13.51 17.93
CA THR A 151 23.17 13.33 19.36
C THR A 151 22.04 14.27 19.76
N LYS A 152 21.60 14.22 21.03
CA LYS A 152 20.53 15.11 21.53
C LYS A 152 20.79 16.60 21.22
N ASN A 153 22.05 17.05 21.32
CA ASN A 153 22.41 18.46 21.22
C ASN A 153 23.43 18.79 20.11
N TYR A 154 24.04 17.78 19.47
CA TYR A 154 25.15 17.99 18.54
C TYR A 154 25.02 17.15 17.27
N ARG A 155 25.64 17.64 16.19
CA ARG A 155 25.90 16.88 14.96
C ARG A 155 27.40 16.69 14.80
N ILE A 156 27.84 15.44 14.75
CA ILE A 156 29.23 15.07 14.50
C ILE A 156 29.36 14.82 12.99
N PRO A 157 30.12 15.63 12.23
CA PRO A 157 30.29 15.41 10.80
C PRO A 157 31.13 14.15 10.55
N VAL A 158 30.76 13.40 9.51
CA VAL A 158 31.53 12.25 9.04
C VAL A 158 32.01 12.55 7.63
N PRO A 159 33.33 12.45 7.36
CA PRO A 159 33.86 12.76 6.03
C PRO A 159 33.33 11.77 5.00
N ILE A 160 32.82 12.29 3.88
CA ILE A 160 32.44 11.49 2.73
C ILE A 160 33.65 11.44 1.80
N LEU A 161 34.25 10.26 1.68
CA LEU A 161 35.40 10.01 0.82
C LEU A 161 34.97 9.40 -0.51
N PRO A 162 35.70 9.66 -1.62
CA PRO A 162 35.51 8.95 -2.88
C PRO A 162 35.57 7.42 -2.68
N GLY A 163 34.66 6.69 -3.31
CA GLY A 163 34.53 5.23 -3.17
C GLY A 163 33.55 4.77 -2.09
N LEU A 164 33.03 5.69 -1.26
CA LEU A 164 31.92 5.40 -0.37
C LEU A 164 30.57 5.48 -1.12
N PRO A 165 29.56 4.66 -0.76
CA PRO A 165 28.29 4.61 -1.48
C PRO A 165 27.37 5.84 -1.30
N MET A 166 27.76 6.79 -0.44
CA MET A 166 27.01 8.04 -0.20
C MET A 166 27.52 9.20 -1.05
N VAL A 167 28.44 8.96 -1.98
CA VAL A 167 28.89 9.95 -2.97
C VAL A 167 27.85 10.03 -4.08
N ASN A 168 27.24 11.20 -4.27
CA ASN A 168 26.18 11.44 -5.26
C ASN A 168 26.63 12.33 -6.42
N HIS A 169 27.94 12.41 -6.68
CA HIS A 169 28.46 13.18 -7.80
C HIS A 169 27.86 12.69 -9.13
N GLY A 170 27.24 13.60 -9.88
CA GLY A 170 26.54 13.29 -11.13
C GLY A 170 25.05 12.94 -10.99
N ASN A 171 24.54 12.83 -9.76
CA ASN A 171 23.12 12.53 -9.50
C ASN A 171 22.25 13.81 -9.47
N TYR A 172 20.94 13.61 -9.46
CA TYR A 172 19.93 14.67 -9.41
C TYR A 172 19.00 14.53 -8.20
N ILE A 173 18.68 15.63 -7.55
CA ILE A 173 17.62 15.72 -6.55
C ILE A 173 16.31 15.94 -7.30
N VAL A 174 15.35 15.02 -7.16
CA VAL A 174 14.12 15.05 -7.98
C VAL A 174 12.85 14.93 -7.13
N ARG A 175 11.75 15.46 -7.66
CA ARG A 175 10.41 15.10 -7.21
C ARG A 175 10.00 13.82 -7.93
N LEU A 176 10.20 12.67 -7.30
CA LEU A 176 10.00 11.39 -7.99
C LEU A 176 8.59 11.21 -8.57
N GLY A 177 7.56 11.75 -7.90
CA GLY A 177 6.19 11.74 -8.45
C GLY A 177 6.05 12.49 -9.77
N HIS A 178 6.74 13.62 -9.94
CA HIS A 178 6.75 14.38 -11.21
C HIS A 178 7.56 13.65 -12.28
N PHE A 179 8.69 13.05 -11.91
CA PHE A 179 9.48 12.23 -12.82
C PHE A 179 8.68 11.03 -13.34
N VAL A 180 7.94 10.36 -12.46
CA VAL A 180 7.07 9.24 -12.82
C VAL A 180 5.87 9.70 -13.67
N SER A 181 5.29 10.86 -13.37
CA SER A 181 4.26 11.46 -14.25
C SER A 181 4.79 11.70 -15.65
N TRP A 182 5.98 12.28 -15.79
CA TRP A 182 6.65 12.50 -17.07
C TRP A 182 6.95 11.19 -17.81
N LEU A 183 7.41 10.15 -17.11
CA LEU A 183 7.56 8.81 -17.70
C LEU A 183 6.22 8.25 -18.19
N GLY A 184 5.11 8.53 -17.51
CA GLY A 184 3.76 8.20 -17.94
C GLY A 184 3.43 8.80 -19.31
N GLU A 185 3.65 10.12 -19.44
CA GLU A 185 3.46 10.84 -20.72
C GLU A 185 4.32 10.25 -21.85
N GLN A 186 5.58 9.89 -21.55
CA GLN A 186 6.45 9.24 -22.54
C GLN A 186 5.94 7.84 -22.94
N ALA A 187 5.40 7.07 -21.99
CA ALA A 187 4.85 5.75 -22.25
C ALA A 187 3.58 5.82 -23.12
N GLU A 188 2.66 6.72 -22.80
CA GLU A 188 1.45 6.96 -23.59
C GLU A 188 1.78 7.41 -25.00
N ALA A 189 2.76 8.32 -25.16
CA ALA A 189 3.23 8.77 -26.48
C ALA A 189 3.81 7.64 -27.34
N LEU A 190 4.32 6.56 -26.72
CA LEU A 190 4.78 5.34 -27.39
C LEU A 190 3.68 4.29 -27.60
N GLY A 191 2.43 4.62 -27.26
CA GLY A 191 1.26 3.76 -27.44
C GLY A 191 1.08 2.69 -26.36
N VAL A 192 1.66 2.88 -25.17
CA VAL A 192 1.29 2.08 -23.98
C VAL A 192 -0.11 2.47 -23.55
N GLU A 193 -0.98 1.50 -23.27
CA GLU A 193 -2.29 1.75 -22.69
C GLU A 193 -2.16 1.87 -21.17
N VAL A 194 -2.23 3.09 -20.65
CA VAL A 194 -2.03 3.40 -19.23
C VAL A 194 -3.37 3.63 -18.55
N TYR A 195 -3.67 2.84 -17.52
CA TYR A 195 -4.94 2.84 -16.79
C TYR A 195 -4.73 3.22 -15.31
N PRO A 196 -4.66 4.52 -14.97
CA PRO A 196 -4.67 4.95 -13.58
C PRO A 196 -6.08 4.77 -12.96
N GLY A 197 -6.13 4.53 -11.65
CA GLY A 197 -7.34 4.24 -10.89
C GLY A 197 -7.76 2.76 -10.88
N TYR A 198 -7.05 1.89 -11.60
CA TYR A 198 -7.33 0.46 -11.70
C TYR A 198 -6.32 -0.34 -10.89
N ALA A 199 -6.75 -0.92 -9.77
CA ALA A 199 -5.88 -1.76 -8.96
C ALA A 199 -5.98 -3.23 -9.40
N ALA A 200 -4.86 -3.87 -9.69
CA ALA A 200 -4.82 -5.33 -9.83
C ALA A 200 -5.11 -5.97 -8.47
N ALA A 201 -6.27 -6.61 -8.33
CA ALA A 201 -6.78 -7.13 -7.06
C ALA A 201 -6.68 -8.66 -6.96
N GLU A 202 -6.53 -9.35 -8.09
CA GLU A 202 -6.51 -10.80 -8.19
C GLU A 202 -5.56 -11.24 -9.30
N VAL A 203 -4.80 -12.31 -9.06
CA VAL A 203 -3.97 -12.98 -10.08
C VAL A 203 -4.78 -14.11 -10.70
N LEU A 204 -4.84 -14.14 -12.02
CA LEU A 204 -5.52 -15.17 -12.79
C LEU A 204 -4.51 -16.22 -13.24
N PHE A 205 -4.88 -17.48 -13.17
CA PHE A 205 -4.04 -18.61 -13.56
C PHE A 205 -4.70 -19.42 -14.67
N ASN A 206 -3.88 -20.00 -15.54
CA ASN A 206 -4.28 -21.02 -16.50
C ASN A 206 -4.44 -22.38 -15.79
N GLU A 207 -5.04 -23.35 -16.46
CA GLU A 207 -5.23 -24.71 -15.94
C GLU A 207 -3.90 -25.43 -15.65
N ASP A 208 -2.83 -25.08 -16.35
CA ASP A 208 -1.47 -25.60 -16.13
C ASP A 208 -0.75 -24.97 -14.93
N GLY A 209 -1.38 -24.00 -14.27
CA GLY A 209 -0.83 -23.26 -13.12
C GLY A 209 0.04 -22.07 -13.48
N SER A 210 0.25 -21.76 -14.77
CA SER A 210 0.93 -20.54 -15.21
C SER A 210 0.06 -19.29 -14.99
N VAL A 211 0.68 -18.12 -14.86
CA VAL A 211 -0.07 -16.85 -14.72
C VAL A 211 -0.71 -16.50 -16.06
N LYS A 212 -2.04 -16.34 -16.06
CA LYS A 212 -2.84 -15.89 -17.19
C LYS A 212 -2.91 -14.37 -17.28
N GLY A 213 -2.97 -13.68 -16.14
CA GLY A 213 -3.13 -12.23 -16.08
C GLY A 213 -3.58 -11.74 -14.70
N ILE A 214 -4.30 -10.63 -14.67
CA ILE A 214 -4.88 -10.04 -13.45
C ILE A 214 -6.36 -9.70 -13.68
N ALA A 215 -7.10 -9.53 -12.59
CA ALA A 215 -8.38 -8.83 -12.61
C ALA A 215 -8.29 -7.56 -11.77
N THR A 216 -9.04 -6.53 -12.17
CA THR A 216 -9.05 -5.26 -11.45
C THR A 216 -9.96 -5.34 -10.22
N ASN A 217 -9.93 -4.31 -9.37
CA ASN A 217 -10.75 -4.29 -8.17
C ASN A 217 -12.24 -4.14 -8.51
N ASP A 218 -13.07 -4.96 -7.88
CA ASP A 218 -14.51 -4.73 -7.91
C ASP A 218 -14.88 -3.41 -7.21
N VAL A 219 -15.99 -2.81 -7.62
CA VAL A 219 -16.52 -1.58 -7.03
C VAL A 219 -17.95 -1.77 -6.51
N GLY A 220 -18.43 -0.84 -5.71
CA GLY A 220 -19.80 -0.90 -5.21
C GLY A 220 -20.04 -1.94 -4.10
N ILE A 221 -19.07 -2.14 -3.21
CA ILE A 221 -19.22 -3.00 -2.01
C ILE A 221 -19.36 -2.11 -0.77
N GLN A 222 -20.28 -2.46 0.13
CA GLN A 222 -20.46 -1.78 1.41
C GLN A 222 -19.34 -2.13 2.41
N LYS A 223 -19.18 -1.31 3.45
CA LYS A 223 -18.17 -1.55 4.50
C LYS A 223 -18.37 -2.90 5.22
N ASP A 224 -19.60 -3.39 5.28
CA ASP A 224 -19.95 -4.67 5.90
C ASP A 224 -19.78 -5.89 4.96
N GLY A 225 -19.31 -5.66 3.72
CA GLY A 225 -19.11 -6.69 2.69
C GLY A 225 -20.36 -7.01 1.86
N ALA A 226 -21.50 -6.35 2.08
CA ALA A 226 -22.69 -6.53 1.24
C ALA A 226 -22.54 -5.86 -0.14
N PRO A 227 -23.10 -6.43 -1.22
CA PRO A 227 -23.15 -5.76 -2.52
C PRO A 227 -24.07 -4.54 -2.47
N LYS A 228 -23.69 -3.44 -3.15
CA LYS A 228 -24.59 -2.31 -3.42
C LYS A 228 -25.39 -2.57 -4.70
N GLY A 229 -26.45 -1.78 -4.93
CA GLY A 229 -27.13 -1.78 -6.23
C GLY A 229 -26.25 -1.31 -7.39
N THR A 230 -25.13 -0.64 -7.09
CA THR A 230 -24.09 -0.22 -8.05
C THR A 230 -22.87 -1.13 -8.00
N PHE A 231 -23.04 -2.39 -7.58
CA PHE A 231 -21.94 -3.36 -7.58
C PHE A 231 -21.51 -3.64 -9.03
N GLU A 232 -20.21 -3.65 -9.26
CA GLU A 232 -19.64 -3.96 -10.56
C GLU A 232 -18.35 -4.76 -10.37
N ARG A 233 -18.21 -5.82 -11.18
CA ARG A 233 -17.02 -6.66 -11.21
C ARG A 233 -15.93 -5.94 -11.99
N GLY A 234 -14.70 -5.98 -11.47
CA GLY A 234 -13.50 -5.50 -12.15
C GLY A 234 -12.85 -6.55 -13.04
#